data_AF-A0A0C9UQV5-F1
#
_entry.id   AF-A0A0C9UQV5-F1
#
_cell.length_a   1.000
_cell.length_b   1.000
_cell.length_c   1.000
_cell.angle_alpha   90.00
_cell.angle_beta   90.00
_cell.angle_gamma   90.00
#
_symmetry.space_group_name_H-M   'P 1'
#
loop_
_entity.id
_entity.type
_entity.pdbx_description
1 polymer ?
#
loop_
_entity_poly.entity_id
_entity_poly.type
_entity_poly.pdbx_seq_one_letter_code
_entity_poly.pdbx_strand_id
1 'polypeptide(L)'
;MPSTSSFEKGVSIKFDPPLAGYEEVKPRLLGMKLDAEESLSMISLSCTQSNAEAYVKRPPITTFELRREAFITLFAVAFLLYVTFSYSQPTSTIWNFGPWLRDTVGPTSMKLSCGVAIFLHSLEALYVASVCKRHSTGLLKWTFATFFLGYPALRRLRALVHKGRIDSIQKIH
;
A
#
# COMPACT_ATOMS: atom_id res chain seq x y z
N MET A 1 -5.63 -21.51 55.40
CA MET A 1 -4.55 -20.93 54.57
C MET A 1 -4.06 -21.97 53.59
N PRO A 2 -4.06 -21.69 52.28
CA PRO A 2 -3.11 -22.31 51.36
C PRO A 2 -2.27 -21.23 50.66
N SER A 3 -0.95 -21.30 50.81
CA SER A 3 0.03 -20.48 50.10
C SER A 3 0.17 -20.98 48.67
N THR A 4 -0.23 -20.16 47.69
CA THR A 4 0.00 -20.44 46.26
C THR A 4 1.48 -20.26 45.96
N SER A 5 2.24 -21.36 45.93
CA SER A 5 3.59 -21.39 45.39
C SER A 5 3.51 -21.17 43.88
N SER A 6 3.87 -19.97 43.41
CA SER A 6 4.07 -19.70 41.99
C SER A 6 5.20 -20.60 41.47
N PHE A 7 4.86 -21.61 40.68
CA PHE A 7 5.86 -22.39 39.94
C PHE A 7 6.56 -21.47 38.95
N GLU A 8 7.76 -21.02 39.31
CA GLU A 8 8.63 -20.26 38.42
C GLU A 8 9.16 -21.22 37.34
N LYS A 9 8.55 -21.18 36.16
CA LYS A 9 8.91 -22.08 35.05
C LYS A 9 10.18 -21.55 34.37
N GLY A 10 11.34 -21.97 34.86
CA GLY A 10 12.62 -21.71 34.21
C GLY A 10 12.70 -22.42 32.86
N VAL A 11 12.87 -21.67 31.77
CA VAL A 11 13.12 -22.21 30.42
C VAL A 11 14.56 -21.91 30.05
N SER A 12 15.38 -22.96 29.91
CA SER A 12 16.78 -22.84 29.49
C SER A 12 16.91 -23.25 28.02
N ILE A 13 17.44 -22.34 27.20
CA ILE A 13 17.65 -22.55 25.76
C ILE A 13 19.14 -22.78 25.53
N LYS A 14 19.51 -23.96 25.03
CA LYS A 14 20.90 -24.31 24.71
C LYS A 14 21.25 -23.77 23.32
N PHE A 15 22.42 -23.14 23.20
CA PHE A 15 22.96 -22.66 21.93
C PHE A 15 24.03 -23.64 21.42
N ASP A 16 23.94 -24.02 20.14
CA ASP A 16 24.93 -24.87 19.48
C ASP A 16 25.28 -24.26 18.10
N PRO A 17 26.55 -23.93 17.78
CA PRO A 17 27.74 -23.95 18.64
C PRO A 17 27.64 -22.95 19.82
N PRO A 18 28.42 -23.17 20.90
CA PRO A 18 28.46 -22.26 22.05
C PRO A 18 28.94 -20.86 21.65
N LEU A 19 28.38 -19.83 22.29
CA LEU A 19 28.72 -18.43 22.02
C LEU A 19 30.16 -18.15 22.49
N ALA A 20 31.05 -17.75 21.58
CA ALA A 20 32.47 -17.60 21.89
C ALA A 20 32.80 -16.27 22.61
N GLY A 21 31.92 -15.26 22.53
CA GLY A 21 32.10 -13.97 23.19
C GLY A 21 30.89 -13.05 23.09
N TYR A 22 30.89 -11.97 23.88
CA TYR A 22 29.78 -11.00 24.01
C TYR A 22 29.38 -10.34 22.68
N GLU A 23 30.34 -10.11 21.79
CA GLU A 23 30.10 -9.50 20.48
C GLU A 23 29.28 -10.38 19.53
N GLU A 24 29.34 -11.71 19.69
CA GLU A 24 28.54 -12.66 18.90
C GLU A 24 27.14 -12.86 19.46
N VAL A 25 26.93 -12.58 20.76
CA VAL A 25 25.65 -12.77 21.43
C VAL A 25 24.57 -11.88 20.81
N LYS A 26 24.90 -10.62 20.54
CA LYS A 26 23.95 -9.63 20.04
C LYS A 26 23.34 -10.00 18.67
N PRO A 27 24.13 -10.26 17.59
CA PRO A 27 23.56 -10.65 16.31
C PRO A 27 22.82 -12.00 16.41
N ARG A 28 23.27 -12.92 17.27
CA ARG A 28 22.66 -14.23 17.43
C ARG A 28 21.29 -14.19 18.11
N LEU A 29 21.15 -13.36 19.16
CA LEU A 29 19.86 -13.12 19.81
C LEU A 29 18.87 -12.39 18.89
N LEU A 30 19.36 -11.46 18.06
CA LEU A 30 18.53 -10.79 17.05
C LEU A 30 18.01 -11.77 15.99
N GLY A 31 18.85 -12.70 15.53
CA GLY A 31 18.44 -13.77 14.61
C GLY A 31 17.38 -14.68 15.22
N MET A 32 17.59 -15.17 16.44
CA MET A 32 16.61 -16.03 17.12
C MET A 32 15.28 -15.34 17.39
N LYS A 33 15.30 -14.02 17.67
CA LYS A 33 14.09 -13.22 17.76
C LYS A 33 13.34 -13.20 16.44
N LEU A 34 14.04 -12.98 15.33
CA LEU A 34 13.46 -12.92 13.98
C LEU A 34 12.84 -14.27 13.58
N ASP A 35 13.53 -15.38 13.82
CA ASP A 35 13.05 -16.73 13.54
C ASP A 35 11.80 -17.07 14.38
N ALA A 36 11.78 -16.63 15.64
CA ALA A 36 10.61 -16.77 16.51
C ALA A 36 9.42 -15.92 16.00
N GLU A 37 9.67 -14.71 15.52
CA GLU A 37 8.63 -13.82 15.00
C GLU A 37 8.08 -14.27 13.63
N GLU A 38 8.90 -14.93 12.81
CA GLU A 38 8.47 -15.59 11.57
C GLU A 38 7.62 -16.84 11.86
N SER A 39 8.09 -17.71 12.76
CA SER A 39 7.37 -18.93 13.14
C SER A 39 6.07 -18.66 13.90
N LEU A 40 6.01 -17.58 14.68
CA LEU A 40 4.77 -17.11 15.33
C LEU A 40 3.85 -16.32 14.39
N SER A 41 4.19 -16.16 13.10
CA SER A 41 3.46 -15.31 12.14
C SER A 41 3.25 -13.87 12.61
N MET A 42 4.03 -13.40 13.60
CA MET A 42 3.89 -12.04 14.15
C MET A 42 4.35 -10.97 13.16
N ILE A 43 5.16 -11.31 12.16
CA ILE A 43 5.45 -10.42 11.01
C ILE A 43 4.16 -10.08 10.23
N SER A 44 3.14 -10.94 10.30
CA SER A 44 1.81 -10.71 9.73
C SER A 44 0.80 -10.10 10.71
N LEU A 45 1.02 -10.19 12.03
CA LEU A 45 -0.01 -9.94 13.06
C LEU A 45 0.37 -8.85 14.09
N SER A 46 1.61 -8.36 14.15
CA SER A 46 2.05 -7.32 15.10
C SER A 46 1.63 -5.90 14.68
N CYS A 47 0.36 -5.70 14.34
CA CYS A 47 -0.21 -4.38 14.11
C CYS A 47 -0.95 -3.80 15.34
N THR A 48 -0.95 -4.48 16.49
CA THR A 48 -1.58 -3.97 17.72
C THR A 48 -0.67 -4.04 18.95
N GLN A 49 -0.10 -2.86 19.24
CA GLN A 49 -0.07 -2.21 20.56
C GLN A 49 1.10 -2.45 21.54
N SER A 50 1.63 -1.28 21.97
CA SER A 50 2.27 -0.93 23.25
C SER A 50 3.51 -1.69 23.72
N ASN A 51 4.69 -1.22 23.35
CA ASN A 51 5.59 -0.42 24.20
C ASN A 51 6.98 -0.32 23.53
N ALA A 52 7.69 0.77 23.84
CA ALA A 52 8.89 1.23 23.16
C ALA A 52 10.05 0.22 23.22
N GLU A 53 10.55 -0.20 22.06
CA GLU A 53 11.89 0.11 21.52
C GLU A 53 12.19 -0.81 20.32
N ALA A 54 12.61 -0.19 19.21
CA ALA A 54 13.27 -0.83 18.06
C ALA A 54 12.52 -1.94 17.27
N TYR A 55 11.18 -1.93 17.18
CA TYR A 55 10.47 -2.84 16.26
C TYR A 55 9.83 -2.11 15.07
N VAL A 56 10.08 -2.64 13.87
CA VAL A 56 9.82 -2.02 12.56
C VAL A 56 8.32 -1.86 12.31
N LYS A 57 7.73 -0.82 12.89
CA LYS A 57 6.41 -0.34 12.54
C LYS A 57 6.47 0.09 11.07
N ARG A 58 5.97 -0.77 10.17
CA ARG A 58 5.68 -0.39 8.78
C ARG A 58 4.86 0.90 8.86
N PRO A 59 5.38 2.05 8.38
CA PRO A 59 4.74 3.33 8.63
C PRO A 59 3.31 3.25 8.09
N PRO A 60 2.29 3.50 8.93
CA PRO A 60 0.92 3.47 8.47
C PRO A 60 0.84 4.50 7.33
N ILE A 61 0.50 4.03 6.13
CA ILE A 61 0.51 4.86 4.94
C ILE A 61 -0.74 5.75 4.97
N THR A 62 -0.74 6.73 5.87
CA THR A 62 -1.84 7.66 6.08
C THR A 62 -1.63 8.94 5.27
N THR A 63 -0.39 9.29 4.94
CA THR A 63 -0.04 10.45 4.12
C THR A 63 -0.13 10.12 2.63
N PHE A 64 -1.26 10.52 2.04
CA PHE A 64 -1.41 10.57 0.59
C PHE A 64 -0.76 11.85 0.09
N GLU A 65 0.53 11.80 -0.18
CA GLU A 65 1.18 12.86 -0.93
C GLU A 65 0.96 12.63 -2.43
N LEU A 66 0.14 13.50 -3.01
CA LEU A 66 -0.15 13.51 -4.44
C LEU A 66 1.08 14.02 -5.18
N ARG A 67 1.84 13.09 -5.75
CA ARG A 67 2.97 13.40 -6.64
C ARG A 67 2.46 14.09 -7.90
N ARG A 68 3.25 14.99 -8.51
CA ARG A 68 2.88 15.76 -9.72
C ARG A 68 2.29 14.89 -10.85
N GLU A 69 2.78 13.67 -11.00
CA GLU A 69 2.29 12.67 -11.98
C GLU A 69 0.80 12.31 -11.79
N ALA A 70 0.29 12.33 -10.56
CA ALA A 70 -1.11 12.09 -10.25
C ALA A 70 -2.04 13.19 -10.78
N PHE A 71 -1.55 14.41 -10.89
CA PHE A 71 -2.34 15.51 -11.46
C PHE A 71 -2.54 15.34 -12.97
N ILE A 72 -1.59 14.73 -13.67
CA ILE A 72 -1.72 14.47 -15.11
C ILE A 72 -2.85 13.47 -15.37
N THR A 73 -2.88 12.35 -14.63
CA THR A 73 -3.94 11.35 -14.78
C THR A 73 -5.28 11.91 -14.32
N LEU A 74 -5.31 12.65 -13.21
CA LEU A 74 -6.52 13.33 -12.74
C LEU A 74 -7.07 14.30 -13.80
N PHE A 75 -6.20 15.10 -14.41
CA PHE A 75 -6.61 16.06 -15.44
C PHE A 75 -7.08 15.35 -16.71
N ALA A 76 -6.42 14.26 -17.11
CA ALA A 76 -6.83 13.45 -18.25
C ALA A 76 -8.20 12.78 -18.04
N VAL A 77 -8.45 12.23 -16.85
CA VAL A 77 -9.75 11.64 -16.49
C VAL A 77 -10.83 12.72 -16.41
N ALA A 78 -10.55 13.86 -15.75
CA ALA A 78 -11.49 14.98 -15.68
C ALA A 78 -11.82 15.53 -17.08
N PHE A 79 -10.83 15.62 -17.95
CA PHE A 79 -11.01 16.03 -19.34
C PHE A 79 -11.84 15.02 -20.14
N LEU A 80 -11.58 13.72 -19.99
CA LEU A 80 -12.38 12.65 -20.60
C LEU A 80 -13.84 12.74 -20.15
N LEU A 81 -14.09 12.93 -18.85
CA LEU A 81 -15.43 13.10 -18.31
C LEU A 81 -16.10 14.38 -18.83
N TYR A 82 -15.36 15.49 -18.88
CA TYR A 82 -15.86 16.75 -19.44
C TYR A 82 -16.35 16.56 -20.88
N VAL A 83 -15.55 15.95 -21.75
CA VAL A 83 -15.93 15.73 -23.16
C VAL A 83 -17.08 14.72 -23.28
N THR A 84 -17.13 13.71 -22.40
CA THR A 84 -18.19 12.68 -22.41
C THR A 84 -19.54 13.24 -21.94
N PHE A 85 -19.55 14.13 -20.94
CA PHE A 85 -20.76 14.75 -20.40
C PHE A 85 -21.11 16.09 -21.03
N SER A 86 -20.24 16.62 -21.90
CA SER A 86 -20.58 17.75 -22.76
C SER A 86 -21.61 17.28 -23.78
N TYR A 87 -22.88 17.37 -23.37
CA TYR A 87 -24.04 17.24 -24.21
C TYR A 87 -24.26 18.58 -24.90
N SER A 88 -24.81 18.58 -26.11
CA SER A 88 -25.07 19.77 -26.92
C SER A 88 -26.01 20.74 -26.19
N GLN A 89 -25.46 21.55 -25.29
CA GLN A 89 -26.17 22.65 -24.65
C GLN A 89 -25.91 23.93 -25.46
N PRO A 90 -26.96 24.69 -25.81
CA PRO A 90 -26.82 25.89 -26.63
C PRO A 90 -26.51 27.10 -25.74
N THR A 91 -25.36 27.16 -25.07
CA THR A 91 -25.06 28.33 -24.23
C THR A 91 -23.55 28.58 -24.10
N SER A 92 -23.11 29.64 -24.77
CA SER A 92 -21.80 30.34 -24.70
C SER A 92 -20.62 29.81 -25.55
N THR A 93 -20.10 30.70 -26.41
CA THR A 93 -18.99 30.49 -27.37
C THR A 93 -17.71 29.93 -26.73
N ILE A 94 -17.48 30.21 -25.45
CA ILE A 94 -16.31 29.80 -24.68
C ILE A 94 -16.33 28.32 -24.24
N TRP A 95 -17.49 27.65 -24.26
CA TRP A 95 -17.63 26.25 -23.83
C TRP A 95 -17.88 25.25 -24.99
N ASN A 96 -17.73 25.70 -26.24
CA ASN A 96 -17.96 24.87 -27.43
C ASN A 96 -16.85 23.85 -27.73
N PHE A 97 -15.74 23.85 -26.99
CA PHE A 97 -14.64 22.92 -27.23
C PHE A 97 -15.02 21.45 -26.96
N GLY A 98 -15.85 21.19 -25.94
CA GLY A 98 -16.30 19.84 -25.59
C GLY A 98 -17.14 19.17 -26.69
N PRO A 99 -18.23 19.81 -27.14
CA PRO A 99 -19.07 19.28 -28.22
C PRO A 99 -18.30 19.15 -29.54
N TRP A 100 -17.48 20.15 -29.89
CA TRP A 100 -16.64 20.12 -31.09
C TRP A 100 -15.68 18.91 -31.10
N LEU A 101 -15.01 18.65 -29.98
CA LEU A 101 -14.08 17.52 -29.89
C LEU A 101 -14.82 16.18 -29.93
N ARG A 102 -15.99 16.11 -29.28
CA ARG A 102 -16.84 14.91 -29.30
C ARG A 102 -17.33 14.57 -30.72
N ASP A 103 -17.73 15.58 -31.48
CA ASP A 103 -18.15 15.41 -32.88
C ASP A 103 -16.99 14.99 -33.77
N THR A 104 -15.79 15.53 -33.52
CA THR A 104 -14.56 15.17 -34.26
C THR A 104 -14.11 13.74 -33.98
N VAL A 105 -14.15 13.30 -32.71
CA VAL A 105 -13.72 11.96 -32.29
C VAL A 105 -14.73 10.88 -32.65
N GLY A 106 -16.02 11.25 -32.67
CA GLY A 106 -17.14 10.37 -32.96
C GLY A 106 -17.60 9.54 -31.76
N PRO A 107 -18.89 9.12 -31.76
CA PRO A 107 -19.51 8.47 -30.60
C PRO A 107 -18.94 7.09 -30.28
N THR A 108 -18.51 6.33 -31.29
CA THR A 108 -17.95 4.98 -31.11
C THR A 108 -16.60 5.04 -30.40
N SER A 109 -15.71 5.92 -30.85
CA SER A 109 -14.38 6.12 -30.26
C SER A 109 -14.49 6.60 -28.81
N MET A 110 -15.45 7.48 -28.51
CA MET A 110 -15.70 7.94 -27.14
C MET A 110 -16.17 6.82 -26.20
N LYS A 111 -17.11 5.98 -26.66
CA LYS A 111 -17.55 4.82 -25.89
C LYS A 111 -16.39 3.85 -25.62
N LEU A 112 -15.54 3.65 -26.62
CA LEU A 112 -14.40 2.75 -26.54
C LEU A 112 -13.33 3.29 -25.58
N SER A 113 -13.00 4.58 -25.64
CA SER A 113 -12.03 5.21 -24.73
C SER A 113 -12.52 5.19 -23.28
N CYS A 114 -13.79 5.50 -23.01
CA CYS A 114 -14.39 5.36 -21.69
C CYS A 114 -14.37 3.90 -21.20
N GLY A 115 -14.73 2.95 -22.07
CA GLY A 115 -14.72 1.53 -21.73
C GLY A 115 -13.33 1.03 -21.34
N VAL A 116 -12.31 1.38 -22.12
CA VAL A 116 -10.91 1.04 -21.83
C VAL A 116 -10.44 1.68 -20.53
N ALA A 117 -10.76 2.95 -20.30
CA ALA A 117 -10.39 3.64 -19.06
C ALA A 117 -11.02 2.95 -17.83
N ILE A 118 -12.32 2.67 -17.86
CA ILE A 118 -13.00 1.97 -16.75
C ILE A 118 -12.40 0.58 -16.53
N PHE A 119 -12.13 -0.16 -17.61
CA PHE A 119 -11.56 -1.50 -17.53
C PHE A 119 -10.16 -1.50 -16.90
N LEU A 120 -9.27 -0.63 -17.38
CA LEU A 120 -7.90 -0.52 -16.84
C LEU A 120 -7.91 -0.08 -15.38
N HIS A 121 -8.68 0.95 -15.03
CA HIS A 121 -8.78 1.43 -13.64
C HIS A 121 -9.40 0.39 -12.71
N SER A 122 -10.33 -0.43 -13.20
CA SER A 122 -10.90 -1.55 -12.44
C SER A 122 -9.88 -2.65 -12.18
N LEU A 123 -9.07 -3.03 -13.17
CA LEU A 123 -7.99 -4.01 -13.00
C LEU A 123 -6.93 -3.51 -12.01
N GLU A 124 -6.56 -2.24 -12.09
CA GLU A 124 -5.62 -1.63 -11.15
C GLU A 124 -6.19 -1.60 -9.72
N ALA A 125 -7.46 -1.26 -9.56
CA ALA A 125 -8.14 -1.28 -8.27
C ALA A 125 -8.24 -2.69 -7.68
N LEU A 126 -8.54 -3.71 -8.50
CA LEU A 126 -8.56 -5.11 -8.07
C LEU A 126 -7.18 -5.60 -7.64
N TYR A 127 -6.12 -5.25 -8.39
CA TYR A 127 -4.76 -5.55 -8.00
C TYR A 127 -4.42 -4.93 -6.65
N VAL A 128 -4.72 -3.64 -6.45
CA VAL A 128 -4.46 -2.95 -5.19
C VAL A 128 -5.28 -3.53 -4.04
N ALA A 129 -6.56 -3.87 -4.25
CA ALA A 129 -7.37 -4.55 -3.25
C ALA A 129 -6.76 -5.89 -2.82
N SER A 130 -6.22 -6.67 -3.77
CA SER A 130 -5.54 -7.94 -3.48
C SER A 130 -4.26 -7.75 -2.65
N VAL A 131 -3.49 -6.69 -2.94
CA VAL A 131 -2.26 -6.34 -2.21
C VAL A 131 -2.60 -5.80 -0.82
N CYS A 132 -3.61 -4.94 -0.70
CA CYS A 132 -4.08 -4.42 0.59
C CYS A 132 -4.66 -5.51 1.49
N LYS A 133 -5.36 -6.50 0.91
CA LYS A 133 -5.84 -7.68 1.64
C LYS A 133 -4.68 -8.51 2.21
N ARG A 134 -3.56 -8.62 1.50
CA ARG A 134 -2.36 -9.35 1.96
C ARG A 134 -1.55 -8.58 3.00
N HIS A 135 -1.54 -7.25 2.96
CA HIS A 135 -0.72 -6.42 3.84
C HIS A 135 -1.50 -5.71 4.97
N SER A 136 -2.79 -5.99 5.16
CA SER A 136 -3.66 -5.36 6.17
C SER A 136 -3.59 -3.83 6.20
N THR A 137 -3.33 -3.21 5.05
CA THR A 137 -3.32 -1.75 4.89
C THR A 137 -4.69 -1.29 4.41
N GLY A 138 -5.25 -0.22 5.01
CA GLY A 138 -6.61 0.28 4.77
C GLY A 138 -7.15 0.10 3.33
N LEU A 139 -7.89 -0.99 3.14
CA LEU A 139 -8.28 -1.54 1.83
C LEU A 139 -9.10 -0.54 1.02
N LEU A 140 -10.06 0.14 1.68
CA LEU A 140 -10.94 1.10 1.02
C LEU A 140 -10.16 2.32 0.52
N LYS A 141 -9.30 2.93 1.35
CA LYS A 141 -8.59 4.17 1.01
C LYS A 141 -7.72 4.01 -0.24
N TRP A 142 -6.97 2.91 -0.31
CA TRP A 142 -6.06 2.64 -1.42
C TRP A 142 -6.76 2.15 -2.67
N THR A 143 -7.84 1.37 -2.53
CA THR A 143 -8.62 0.89 -3.67
C THR A 143 -9.34 2.05 -4.35
N PHE A 144 -10.01 2.94 -3.59
CA PHE A 144 -10.66 4.12 -4.15
C PHE A 144 -9.65 5.08 -4.77
N ALA A 145 -8.55 5.37 -4.09
CA ALA A 145 -7.52 6.24 -4.65
C ALA A 145 -6.95 5.68 -5.96
N THR A 146 -6.75 4.36 -6.06
CA THR A 146 -6.26 3.73 -7.30
C THR A 146 -7.31 3.74 -8.39
N PHE A 147 -8.58 3.56 -8.07
CA PHE A 147 -9.65 3.66 -9.08
C PHE A 147 -9.74 5.05 -9.70
N PHE A 148 -9.56 6.12 -8.92
CA PHE A 148 -9.64 7.49 -9.45
C PHE A 148 -8.33 8.00 -10.05
N LEU A 149 -7.18 7.69 -9.44
CA LEU A 149 -5.89 8.19 -9.92
C LEU A 149 -5.23 7.27 -10.95
N GLY A 150 -5.53 5.98 -10.90
CA GLY A 150 -4.92 4.93 -11.71
C GLY A 150 -3.47 4.61 -11.31
N TYR A 151 -2.65 4.39 -12.34
CA TYR A 151 -1.24 4.00 -12.27
C TYR A 151 -0.35 4.74 -11.25
N PRO A 152 -0.44 6.07 -11.04
CA PRO A 152 0.37 6.79 -10.05
C PRO A 152 0.17 6.28 -8.61
N ALA A 153 -1.06 5.91 -8.23
CA ALA A 153 -1.34 5.37 -6.90
C ALA A 153 -0.70 3.98 -6.72
N LEU A 154 -0.75 3.15 -7.76
CA LEU A 154 -0.14 1.82 -7.77
C LEU A 154 1.39 1.88 -7.69
N ARG A 155 2.04 2.79 -8.45
CA ARG A 155 3.49 3.01 -8.34
C ARG A 155 3.90 3.40 -6.92
N ARG A 156 3.12 4.26 -6.26
CA ARG A 156 3.40 4.68 -4.88
C ARG A 156 3.28 3.51 -3.92
N LEU A 157 2.23 2.69 -4.05
CA LEU A 157 2.07 1.49 -3.24
C LEU A 157 3.28 0.55 -3.40
N ARG A 158 3.74 0.30 -4.64
CA ARG A 158 4.94 -0.50 -4.90
C ARG A 158 6.20 0.11 -4.30
N ALA A 159 6.39 1.42 -4.43
CA ALA A 159 7.54 2.12 -3.84
C ALA A 159 7.56 2.00 -2.31
N LEU A 160 6.39 2.04 -1.66
CA LEU A 160 6.26 1.86 -0.20
C LEU A 160 6.52 0.42 0.24
N VAL A 161 6.01 -0.55 -0.52
CA VAL A 161 6.31 -1.97 -0.29
C VAL A 161 7.82 -2.22 -0.43
N HIS A 162 8.45 -1.63 -1.45
CA HIS A 162 9.88 -1.77 -1.67
C HIS A 162 10.72 -1.07 -0.59
N LYS A 163 10.36 0.15 -0.19
CA LYS A 163 11.00 0.86 0.91
C LYS A 163 10.89 0.08 2.22
N GLY A 164 9.71 -0.45 2.52
CA GLY A 164 9.51 -1.30 3.69
C GLY A 164 10.41 -2.54 3.70
N ARG A 165 10.71 -3.11 2.53
CA ARG A 165 11.65 -4.24 2.38
C ARG A 165 13.11 -3.83 2.57
N ILE A 166 13.52 -2.66 2.08
CA ILE A 166 14.88 -2.14 2.29
C ILE A 166 15.11 -1.82 3.77
N ASP A 167 14.15 -1.11 4.39
CA ASP A 167 14.23 -0.72 5.80
C ASP A 167 14.25 -1.95 6.73
N SER A 168 13.61 -3.07 6.35
CA SER A 168 13.72 -4.32 7.11
C SER A 168 15.09 -4.97 6.98
N ILE A 169 15.73 -4.91 5.80
CA ILE A 169 17.06 -5.49 5.57
C ILE A 169 18.13 -4.66 6.29
N GLN A 170 18.06 -3.33 6.21
CA GLN A 170 19.05 -2.44 6.81
C GLN A 170 19.08 -2.54 8.35
N LYS A 171 17.98 -2.94 9.00
CA LYS A 171 17.92 -3.10 10.46
C LYS A 171 18.43 -4.45 10.97
N ILE A 172 18.73 -5.38 10.06
CA ILE A 172 19.30 -6.70 10.39
C ILE A 172 20.85 -6.60 10.49
N HIS A 173 21.44 -5.50 10.02
CA HIS A 173 22.88 -5.22 10.03
C HIS A 173 23.22 -4.10 11.03
#